data_AF-A0A0G4N3K1-F1
#
_entry.id   AF-A0A0G4N3K1-F1
#
_cell.length_a   1.000
_cell.length_b   1.000
_cell.length_c   1.000
_cell.angle_alpha   90.00
_cell.angle_beta   90.00
_cell.angle_gamma   90.00
#
_symmetry.space_group_name_H-M   'P 1'
#
loop_
_entity.id
_entity.type
_entity.pdbx_description
1 polymer ?
#
loop_
_entity_poly.entity_id
_entity_poly.type
_entity_poly.pdbx_seq_one_letter_code
_entity_poly.pdbx_strand_id
1 'polypeptide(L)'
;MTPDQPLNTRQQRTLSWALTPTNSTAQFRGLAAVSDTTAWVSGTRGTVLRTVDGGATWTSVGPTLAPEDAALQFRDVQAFSANKAVILSIGEGTDSRIYVTEDGGTSWDLVFTNEEPTAFYNCVDFEDQERGLAVSDPVDGKFRLLETKDGGRSWGIVDPSGMAPALAGEFGFSASGTCITTAAGRWYLAAGGVDPGRVFRSDDGYDWDASNASITGSEAGGVFSVRFRDTKNGVAVGGDFTVPQGAERNAAWSKDEGQTWTAAETFPRGYRSATAWVGGLCNVAVAVGPTGSDVTVDGGRTWTGFDGGGI
;
A
#
# COMPACT_ATOMS: atom_id res chain seq x y z
N MET A 1 47.67 18.13 -37.39
CA MET A 1 46.30 18.58 -37.08
C MET A 1 45.35 17.47 -37.47
N THR A 2 45.02 16.61 -36.52
CA THR A 2 43.91 15.65 -36.62
C THR A 2 42.76 16.27 -35.80
N PRO A 3 41.55 16.43 -36.38
CA PRO A 3 40.47 17.10 -35.69
C PRO A 3 39.89 16.23 -34.58
N ASP A 4 39.53 16.90 -33.49
CA ASP A 4 38.89 16.36 -32.29
C ASP A 4 37.69 15.46 -32.61
N GLN A 5 37.70 14.25 -32.04
CA GLN A 5 36.51 13.42 -31.89
C GLN A 5 35.68 14.00 -30.72
N PRO A 6 34.40 14.36 -30.90
CA PRO A 6 33.60 14.85 -29.81
C PRO A 6 33.36 13.75 -28.76
N LEU A 7 33.62 14.11 -27.51
CA LEU A 7 33.37 13.31 -26.31
C LEU A 7 31.87 12.96 -26.16
N ASN A 8 31.60 11.66 -26.19
CA ASN A 8 30.73 10.94 -25.26
C ASN A 8 29.32 11.54 -25.02
N THR A 9 28.37 11.22 -25.89
CA THR A 9 26.94 11.30 -25.57
C THR A 9 26.63 10.33 -24.44
N ARG A 10 26.41 10.84 -23.21
CA ARG A 10 25.73 10.08 -22.17
C ARG A 10 24.40 9.61 -22.75
N GLN A 11 24.23 8.30 -22.97
CA GLN A 11 22.90 7.74 -23.21
C GLN A 11 22.01 8.16 -22.05
N GLN A 12 21.03 9.01 -22.30
CA GLN A 12 19.96 9.27 -21.35
C GLN A 12 19.23 7.94 -21.13
N ARG A 13 19.50 7.31 -19.99
CA ARG A 13 18.74 6.16 -19.56
C ARG A 13 17.35 6.65 -19.20
N THR A 14 16.36 6.28 -19.99
CA THR A 14 14.94 6.42 -19.65
C THR A 14 14.57 5.36 -18.62
N LEU A 15 13.74 5.74 -17.64
CA LEU A 15 13.17 4.80 -16.68
C LEU A 15 12.23 3.84 -17.41
N SER A 16 12.25 2.57 -17.03
CA SER A 16 11.40 1.53 -17.61
C SER A 16 11.24 0.36 -16.63
N TRP A 17 10.14 -0.37 -16.73
CA TRP A 17 9.99 -1.65 -16.05
C TRP A 17 10.61 -2.78 -16.86
N ALA A 18 11.20 -3.76 -16.16
CA ALA A 18 11.62 -5.02 -16.74
C ALA A 18 10.69 -6.13 -16.22
N LEU A 19 9.99 -6.78 -17.14
CA LEU A 19 9.07 -7.87 -16.78
C LEU A 19 9.84 -9.11 -16.33
N THR A 20 9.41 -9.67 -15.21
CA THR A 20 9.95 -10.93 -14.67
C THR A 20 8.81 -11.93 -14.51
N PRO A 21 8.83 -13.08 -15.20
CA PRO A 21 7.70 -14.00 -15.18
C PRO A 21 7.61 -14.75 -13.85
N THR A 22 6.41 -14.80 -13.27
CA THR A 22 6.11 -15.60 -12.07
C THR A 22 5.59 -17.00 -12.40
N ASN A 23 5.27 -17.26 -13.67
CA ASN A 23 4.56 -18.45 -14.16
C ASN A 23 3.16 -18.66 -13.54
N SER A 24 2.58 -17.61 -12.94
CA SER A 24 1.21 -17.60 -12.44
C SER A 24 0.30 -16.72 -13.31
N THR A 25 -0.97 -17.07 -13.39
CA THR A 25 -2.03 -16.26 -14.00
C THR A 25 -2.88 -15.52 -12.96
N ALA A 26 -2.54 -15.63 -11.67
CA ALA A 26 -3.21 -14.88 -10.62
C ALA A 26 -2.95 -13.37 -10.77
N GLN A 27 -3.91 -12.57 -10.34
CA GLN A 27 -3.70 -11.14 -10.20
C GLN A 27 -3.08 -10.90 -8.84
N PHE A 28 -1.83 -10.44 -8.82
CA PHE A 28 -1.20 -10.03 -7.57
C PHE A 28 -1.80 -8.71 -7.11
N ARG A 29 -2.02 -8.65 -5.81
CA ARG A 29 -2.68 -7.55 -5.11
C ARG A 29 -1.85 -7.07 -3.93
N GLY A 30 -0.97 -7.89 -3.35
CA GLY A 30 0.02 -7.48 -2.35
C GLY A 30 1.44 -7.76 -2.82
N LEU A 31 2.40 -6.97 -2.33
CA LEU A 31 3.83 -7.09 -2.61
C LEU A 31 4.64 -6.69 -1.37
N ALA A 32 5.57 -7.55 -0.94
CA ALA A 32 6.59 -7.22 0.05
C ALA A 32 7.98 -7.53 -0.51
N ALA A 33 8.78 -6.49 -0.75
CA ALA A 33 10.19 -6.63 -1.13
C ALA A 33 11.06 -6.58 0.13
N VAL A 34 11.67 -7.71 0.50
CA VAL A 34 12.40 -7.88 1.76
C VAL A 34 13.90 -7.58 1.57
N SER A 35 14.48 -8.05 0.47
CA SER A 35 15.87 -7.83 0.10
C SER A 35 16.04 -7.81 -1.42
N ASP A 36 17.28 -7.70 -1.89
CA ASP A 36 17.66 -7.87 -3.30
C ASP A 36 17.32 -9.27 -3.85
N THR A 37 17.24 -10.27 -2.99
CA THR A 37 16.95 -11.67 -3.35
C THR A 37 15.57 -12.14 -2.92
N THR A 38 14.98 -11.57 -1.88
CA THR A 38 13.75 -12.07 -1.27
C THR A 38 12.59 -11.12 -1.47
N ALA A 39 11.49 -11.65 -2.01
CA ALA A 39 10.22 -10.93 -2.13
C ALA A 39 9.03 -11.89 -2.07
N TRP A 40 7.88 -11.35 -1.69
CA TRP A 40 6.62 -12.05 -1.61
C TRP A 40 5.55 -11.29 -2.40
N VAL A 41 4.65 -12.03 -3.05
CA VAL A 41 3.45 -11.47 -3.68
C VAL A 41 2.24 -12.29 -3.26
N SER A 42 1.11 -11.62 -3.05
CA SER A 42 -0.16 -12.24 -2.70
C SER A 42 -1.26 -11.76 -3.64
N GLY A 43 -2.34 -12.52 -3.82
CA GLY A 43 -3.37 -12.11 -4.77
C GLY A 43 -4.62 -12.97 -4.82
N THR A 44 -5.23 -13.01 -6.00
CA THR A 44 -6.50 -13.71 -6.23
C THR A 44 -6.38 -15.23 -6.06
N ARG A 45 -7.49 -15.89 -5.74
CA ARG A 45 -7.58 -17.36 -5.58
C ARG A 45 -6.63 -17.89 -4.49
N GLY A 46 -6.49 -17.16 -3.38
CA GLY A 46 -5.60 -17.52 -2.28
C GLY A 46 -4.10 -17.58 -2.66
N THR A 47 -3.70 -17.01 -3.79
CA THR A 47 -2.32 -17.16 -4.29
C THR A 47 -1.35 -16.38 -3.41
N VAL A 48 -0.29 -17.04 -2.95
CA VAL A 48 0.90 -16.40 -2.36
C VAL A 48 2.13 -17.03 -2.98
N LEU A 49 3.01 -16.20 -3.54
CA LEU A 49 4.29 -16.64 -4.10
C LEU A 49 5.45 -15.98 -3.36
N ARG A 50 6.57 -16.69 -3.30
CA ARG A 50 7.83 -16.21 -2.74
C ARG A 50 8.99 -16.47 -3.69
N THR A 51 9.89 -15.51 -3.78
CA THR A 51 11.22 -15.66 -4.39
C THR A 51 12.30 -15.51 -3.32
N VAL A 52 13.42 -16.20 -3.52
CA VAL A 52 14.66 -16.10 -2.72
C VAL A 52 15.90 -15.95 -3.61
N ASP A 53 15.70 -15.67 -4.90
CA ASP A 53 16.73 -15.57 -5.93
C ASP A 53 16.57 -14.31 -6.81
N GLY A 54 15.98 -13.26 -6.26
CA GLY A 54 15.84 -11.95 -6.92
C GLY A 54 14.74 -11.92 -7.98
N GLY A 55 13.74 -12.80 -7.84
CA GLY A 55 12.63 -12.94 -8.77
C GLY A 55 12.93 -13.85 -9.97
N ALA A 56 14.11 -14.47 -10.04
CA ALA A 56 14.44 -15.41 -11.11
C ALA A 56 13.51 -16.63 -11.10
N THR A 57 13.12 -17.11 -9.91
CA THR A 57 12.07 -18.11 -9.73
C THR A 57 11.12 -17.74 -8.59
N TRP A 58 9.89 -18.23 -8.69
CA TRP A 58 8.82 -18.01 -7.74
C TRP A 58 8.20 -19.34 -7.33
N THR A 59 8.06 -19.55 -6.02
CA THR A 59 7.46 -20.75 -5.44
C THR A 59 6.09 -20.40 -4.87
N SER A 60 5.08 -21.24 -5.14
CA SER A 60 3.77 -21.12 -4.53
C SER A 60 3.82 -21.62 -3.09
N VAL A 61 3.54 -20.73 -2.15
CA VAL A 61 3.68 -20.94 -0.71
C VAL A 61 2.46 -20.43 0.06
N GLY A 62 1.28 -20.35 -0.58
CA GLY A 62 0.04 -19.92 0.07
C GLY A 62 -0.56 -20.97 1.00
N PRO A 63 -1.46 -20.56 1.92
CA PRO A 63 -2.15 -21.48 2.81
C PRO A 63 -2.99 -22.49 2.03
N THR A 64 -3.14 -23.70 2.59
CA THR A 64 -4.14 -24.65 2.09
C THR A 64 -5.51 -24.22 2.60
N LEU A 65 -6.37 -23.80 1.69
CA LEU A 65 -7.71 -23.30 1.99
C LEU A 65 -8.76 -24.40 1.84
N ALA A 66 -9.79 -24.36 2.69
CA ALA A 66 -10.97 -25.18 2.51
C ALA A 66 -11.71 -24.79 1.21
N PRO A 67 -12.50 -25.70 0.59
CA PRO A 67 -13.21 -25.39 -0.66
C PRO A 67 -14.09 -24.14 -0.61
N GLU A 68 -14.73 -23.88 0.53
CA GLU A 68 -15.54 -22.69 0.82
C GLU A 68 -14.73 -21.39 0.80
N ASP A 69 -13.42 -21.47 1.07
CA ASP A 69 -12.51 -20.34 1.16
C ASP A 69 -11.69 -20.12 -0.12
N ALA A 70 -11.90 -20.93 -1.16
CA ALA A 70 -11.12 -20.89 -2.39
C ALA A 70 -11.21 -19.54 -3.14
N ALA A 71 -12.21 -18.73 -2.82
CA ALA A 71 -12.43 -17.40 -3.39
C ALA A 71 -11.69 -16.27 -2.66
N LEU A 72 -11.07 -16.52 -1.50
CA LEU A 72 -10.36 -15.50 -0.74
C LEU A 72 -9.29 -14.82 -1.60
N GLN A 73 -9.16 -13.50 -1.43
CA GLN A 73 -8.17 -12.68 -2.12
C GLN A 73 -7.23 -12.07 -1.08
N PHE A 74 -5.96 -12.48 -1.09
CA PHE A 74 -4.95 -11.91 -0.21
C PHE A 74 -4.43 -10.60 -0.80
N ARG A 75 -4.97 -9.47 -0.34
CA ARG A 75 -4.65 -8.14 -0.90
C ARG A 75 -3.56 -7.39 -0.16
N ASP A 76 -3.06 -7.95 0.93
CA ASP A 76 -1.88 -7.44 1.59
C ASP A 76 -0.95 -8.57 2.02
N VAL A 77 0.35 -8.29 1.98
CA VAL A 77 1.41 -9.15 2.50
C VAL A 77 2.48 -8.27 3.11
N GLN A 78 2.82 -8.56 4.37
CA GLN A 78 3.93 -7.93 5.10
C GLN A 78 4.94 -9.00 5.44
N ALA A 79 6.13 -8.94 4.85
CA ALA A 79 7.17 -9.94 5.00
C ALA A 79 8.42 -9.36 5.65
N PHE A 80 8.99 -10.10 6.60
CA PHE A 80 10.17 -9.69 7.38
C PHE A 80 11.42 -10.45 6.98
N SER A 81 11.25 -11.63 6.36
CA SER A 81 12.33 -12.49 5.88
C SER A 81 11.81 -13.45 4.81
N ALA A 82 12.66 -14.37 4.36
CA ALA A 82 12.22 -15.50 3.55
C ALA A 82 11.32 -16.48 4.33
N ASN A 83 11.29 -16.41 5.67
CA ASN A 83 10.57 -17.35 6.52
C ASN A 83 9.32 -16.76 7.19
N LYS A 84 9.34 -15.47 7.52
CA LYS A 84 8.26 -14.81 8.27
C LYS A 84 7.47 -13.85 7.40
N ALA A 85 6.17 -14.07 7.29
CA ALA A 85 5.24 -13.18 6.60
C ALA A 85 3.82 -13.23 7.22
N VAL A 86 3.11 -12.12 7.08
CA VAL A 86 1.71 -11.92 7.45
C VAL A 86 0.94 -11.61 6.17
N ILE A 87 -0.21 -12.24 5.96
CA ILE A 87 -1.10 -11.94 4.83
C ILE A 87 -2.50 -11.60 5.32
N LEU A 88 -3.16 -10.69 4.60
CA LEU A 88 -4.53 -10.26 4.86
C LEU A 88 -5.42 -10.64 3.68
N SER A 89 -6.44 -11.46 3.92
CA SER A 89 -7.57 -11.56 3.01
C SER A 89 -8.58 -10.46 3.32
N ILE A 90 -9.25 -9.99 2.27
CA ILE A 90 -10.22 -8.92 2.35
C ILE A 90 -11.61 -9.43 1.96
N GLY A 91 -12.64 -8.82 2.52
CA GLY A 91 -14.04 -9.18 2.29
C GLY A 91 -14.91 -8.86 3.50
N GLU A 92 -16.22 -8.87 3.31
CA GLU A 92 -17.19 -8.63 4.39
C GLU A 92 -17.20 -9.79 5.39
N GLY A 93 -17.45 -9.47 6.66
CA GLY A 93 -17.58 -10.48 7.71
C GLY A 93 -16.36 -11.40 7.76
N THR A 94 -16.60 -12.71 7.71
CA THR A 94 -15.56 -13.75 7.90
C THR A 94 -14.54 -13.85 6.77
N ASP A 95 -14.69 -13.12 5.67
CA ASP A 95 -13.72 -13.15 4.57
C ASP A 95 -12.48 -12.28 4.86
N SER A 96 -12.60 -11.32 5.79
CA SER A 96 -11.46 -10.60 6.34
C SER A 96 -10.72 -11.48 7.35
N ARG A 97 -9.52 -11.93 6.99
CA ARG A 97 -8.71 -12.86 7.81
C ARG A 97 -7.24 -12.53 7.76
N ILE A 98 -6.53 -12.83 8.84
CA ILE A 98 -5.07 -12.68 8.91
C ILE A 98 -4.45 -14.06 9.11
N TYR A 99 -3.43 -14.34 8.30
CA TYR A 99 -2.62 -15.55 8.43
C TYR A 99 -1.16 -15.18 8.65
N VAL A 100 -0.44 -16.00 9.42
CA VAL A 100 1.00 -15.86 9.66
C VAL A 100 1.72 -17.13 9.30
N THR A 101 2.90 -16.98 8.69
CA THR A 101 3.88 -18.05 8.54
C THR A 101 5.18 -17.67 9.21
N GLU A 102 5.87 -18.66 9.80
CA GLU A 102 7.23 -18.52 10.33
C GLU A 102 8.22 -19.49 9.67
N ASP A 103 7.77 -20.27 8.69
CA ASP A 103 8.54 -21.33 8.02
C ASP A 103 8.57 -21.17 6.49
N GLY A 104 8.34 -19.95 6.02
CA GLY A 104 8.44 -19.61 4.61
C GLY A 104 7.25 -20.06 3.77
N GLY A 105 6.09 -20.17 4.42
CA GLY A 105 4.83 -20.60 3.84
C GLY A 105 4.74 -22.11 3.62
N THR A 106 5.55 -22.89 4.36
CA THR A 106 5.36 -24.35 4.45
C THR A 106 4.10 -24.65 5.25
N SER A 107 3.83 -23.85 6.29
CA SER A 107 2.58 -23.81 7.04
C SER A 107 2.15 -22.36 7.31
N TRP A 108 0.85 -22.19 7.54
CA TRP A 108 0.22 -20.92 7.86
C TRP A 108 -0.78 -21.10 8.99
N ASP A 109 -0.69 -20.25 10.00
CA ASP A 109 -1.64 -20.18 11.09
C ASP A 109 -2.70 -19.11 10.76
N LEU A 110 -3.99 -19.48 10.83
CA LEU A 110 -5.09 -18.53 10.82
C LEU A 110 -5.22 -17.91 12.21
N VAL A 111 -4.74 -16.68 12.36
CA VAL A 111 -4.59 -16.00 13.66
C VAL A 111 -5.73 -15.03 13.96
N PHE A 112 -6.50 -14.65 12.93
CA PHE A 112 -7.67 -13.78 13.07
C PHE A 112 -8.68 -14.06 11.97
N THR A 113 -9.95 -14.14 12.35
CA THR A 113 -11.12 -14.10 11.46
C THR A 113 -12.03 -13.00 11.97
N ASN A 114 -12.46 -12.10 11.10
CA ASN A 114 -13.38 -11.05 11.48
C ASN A 114 -14.79 -11.61 11.77
N GLU A 115 -15.36 -11.19 12.90
CA GLU A 115 -16.73 -11.54 13.32
C GLU A 115 -17.68 -10.35 13.26
N GLU A 116 -17.18 -9.14 12.96
CA GLU A 116 -17.99 -7.92 12.81
C GLU A 116 -18.52 -7.83 11.37
N PRO A 117 -19.84 -8.02 11.13
CA PRO A 117 -20.39 -8.13 9.77
C PRO A 117 -20.13 -6.89 8.89
N THR A 118 -20.00 -5.72 9.50
CA THR A 118 -19.79 -4.46 8.79
C THR A 118 -18.33 -4.08 8.60
N ALA A 119 -17.41 -4.82 9.23
CA ALA A 119 -15.98 -4.59 9.08
C ALA A 119 -15.44 -5.19 7.78
N PHE A 120 -14.51 -4.46 7.17
CA PHE A 120 -13.83 -4.83 5.94
C PHE A 120 -12.37 -4.39 6.07
N TYR A 121 -11.47 -5.32 6.39
CA TYR A 121 -10.06 -5.00 6.61
C TYR A 121 -9.34 -4.79 5.28
N ASN A 122 -8.74 -3.62 5.09
CA ASN A 122 -8.18 -3.18 3.81
C ASN A 122 -6.67 -3.38 3.69
N CYS A 123 -5.94 -3.03 4.74
CA CYS A 123 -4.48 -3.05 4.76
C CYS A 123 -3.94 -3.36 6.16
N VAL A 124 -2.70 -3.79 6.21
CA VAL A 124 -1.90 -4.00 7.41
C VAL A 124 -0.49 -3.44 7.20
N ASP A 125 0.09 -2.80 8.21
CA ASP A 125 1.50 -2.41 8.20
C ASP A 125 2.13 -2.61 9.58
N PHE A 126 3.45 -2.70 9.62
CA PHE A 126 4.24 -3.05 10.79
C PHE A 126 5.31 -2.00 11.08
N GLU A 127 5.28 -1.44 12.29
CA GLU A 127 6.28 -0.48 12.77
C GLU A 127 7.62 -1.17 13.03
N ASP A 128 7.55 -2.40 13.49
CA ASP A 128 8.69 -3.30 13.68
C ASP A 128 8.26 -4.76 13.51
N GLN A 129 9.12 -5.72 13.84
CA GLN A 129 8.82 -7.15 13.66
C GLN A 129 7.74 -7.70 14.62
N GLU A 130 7.33 -6.93 15.62
CA GLU A 130 6.40 -7.31 16.67
C GLU A 130 5.09 -6.51 16.61
N ARG A 131 5.17 -5.19 16.39
CA ARG A 131 4.01 -4.30 16.42
C ARG A 131 3.49 -3.96 15.03
N GLY A 132 2.21 -4.21 14.80
CA GLY A 132 1.52 -3.90 13.55
C GLY A 132 0.08 -3.49 13.75
N LEU A 133 -0.45 -2.72 12.81
CA LEU A 133 -1.86 -2.31 12.76
C LEU A 133 -2.49 -2.79 11.46
N ALA A 134 -3.70 -3.34 11.56
CA ALA A 134 -4.58 -3.58 10.41
C ALA A 134 -5.79 -2.66 10.49
N VAL A 135 -6.20 -2.10 9.36
CA VAL A 135 -7.29 -1.13 9.28
C VAL A 135 -8.48 -1.68 8.51
N SER A 136 -9.67 -1.50 9.08
CA SER A 136 -10.95 -1.77 8.45
C SER A 136 -11.67 -0.48 8.09
N ASP A 137 -12.59 -0.58 7.13
CA ASP A 137 -13.63 0.42 6.91
C ASP A 137 -14.37 0.78 8.21
N PRO A 138 -15.02 1.96 8.26
CA PRO A 138 -15.65 2.42 9.47
C PRO A 138 -16.77 1.52 10.00
N VAL A 139 -16.70 1.23 11.30
CA VAL A 139 -17.77 0.59 12.08
C VAL A 139 -18.23 1.61 13.11
N ASP A 140 -19.55 1.82 13.22
CA ASP A 140 -20.14 2.84 14.11
C ASP A 140 -19.54 4.25 13.92
N GLY A 141 -19.24 4.60 12.67
CA GLY A 141 -18.75 5.93 12.28
C GLY A 141 -17.27 6.19 12.56
N LYS A 142 -16.45 5.16 12.83
CA LYS A 142 -15.00 5.29 13.03
C LYS A 142 -14.26 4.14 12.34
N PHE A 143 -13.11 4.44 11.73
CA PHE A 143 -12.21 3.40 11.22
C PHE A 143 -11.85 2.42 12.33
N ARG A 144 -12.06 1.13 12.07
CA ARG A 144 -11.79 0.07 13.06
C ARG A 144 -10.37 -0.43 12.87
N LEU A 145 -9.62 -0.59 13.96
CA LEU A 145 -8.24 -1.08 13.93
C LEU A 145 -8.09 -2.39 14.70
N LEU A 146 -7.21 -3.25 14.19
CA LEU A 146 -6.59 -4.34 14.93
C LEU A 146 -5.15 -3.99 15.24
N GLU A 147 -4.66 -4.46 16.39
CA GLU A 147 -3.26 -4.37 16.77
C GLU A 147 -2.70 -5.75 17.10
N THR A 148 -1.48 -5.99 16.63
CA THR A 148 -0.62 -7.06 17.12
C THR A 148 0.57 -6.46 17.86
N LYS A 149 1.07 -7.18 18.86
CA LYS A 149 2.30 -6.86 19.62
C LYS A 149 3.26 -8.05 19.71
N ASP A 150 2.98 -9.11 18.94
CA ASP A 150 3.70 -10.38 18.94
C ASP A 150 4.02 -10.86 17.52
N GLY A 151 4.16 -9.91 16.59
CA GLY A 151 4.58 -10.14 15.22
C GLY A 151 3.51 -10.75 14.34
N GLY A 152 2.24 -10.49 14.67
CA GLY A 152 1.06 -10.97 13.97
C GLY A 152 0.49 -12.27 14.51
N ARG A 153 1.05 -12.87 15.56
CA ARG A 153 0.57 -14.17 16.10
C ARG A 153 -0.77 -14.06 16.82
N SER A 154 -1.07 -12.89 17.37
CA SER A 154 -2.39 -12.54 17.89
C SER A 154 -2.76 -11.09 17.57
N TRP A 155 -4.06 -10.84 17.49
CA TRP A 155 -4.63 -9.54 17.15
C TRP A 155 -5.75 -9.16 18.11
N GLY A 156 -5.75 -7.91 18.58
CA GLY A 156 -6.78 -7.34 19.43
C GLY A 156 -7.44 -6.12 18.78
N ILE A 157 -8.73 -5.92 19.03
CA ILE A 157 -9.43 -4.69 18.62
C ILE A 157 -8.85 -3.51 19.41
N VAL A 158 -8.49 -2.44 18.71
CA VAL A 158 -8.11 -1.17 19.34
C VAL A 158 -9.37 -0.42 19.78
N ASP A 159 -9.36 0.17 20.98
CA ASP A 159 -10.45 1.03 21.44
C ASP A 159 -10.66 2.20 20.45
N PRO A 160 -11.85 2.35 19.84
CA PRO A 160 -12.10 3.39 18.86
C PRO A 160 -12.23 4.79 19.49
N SER A 161 -12.19 4.95 20.82
CA SER A 161 -12.39 6.23 21.50
C SER A 161 -11.45 7.34 20.98
N GLY A 162 -10.17 7.03 20.75
CA GLY A 162 -9.16 7.94 20.18
C GLY A 162 -9.21 8.12 18.66
N MET A 163 -10.01 7.33 17.94
CA MET A 163 -10.15 7.46 16.48
C MET A 163 -11.06 8.65 16.11
N ALA A 164 -10.55 9.55 15.25
CA ALA A 164 -11.34 10.61 14.65
C ALA A 164 -12.57 10.06 13.89
N PRO A 165 -13.72 10.76 13.93
CA PRO A 165 -14.92 10.29 13.25
C PRO A 165 -14.72 10.23 11.73
N ALA A 166 -15.22 9.14 11.14
CA ALA A 166 -15.38 9.03 9.70
C ALA A 166 -16.53 9.94 9.23
N LEU A 167 -16.39 10.46 8.02
CA LEU A 167 -17.48 11.16 7.34
C LEU A 167 -18.45 10.15 6.74
N ALA A 168 -19.68 10.58 6.44
CA ALA A 168 -20.67 9.71 5.82
C ALA A 168 -20.18 9.26 4.43
N GLY A 169 -20.10 7.94 4.23
CA GLY A 169 -19.60 7.33 2.99
C GLY A 169 -18.09 7.24 2.90
N GLU A 170 -17.35 7.58 3.96
CA GLU A 170 -15.89 7.46 3.96
C GLU A 170 -15.43 6.03 4.25
N PHE A 171 -14.41 5.57 3.53
CA PHE A 171 -13.86 4.22 3.66
C PHE A 171 -12.39 4.16 3.21
N GLY A 172 -11.74 3.01 3.40
CA GLY A 172 -10.37 2.75 2.96
C GLY A 172 -10.34 1.92 1.67
N PHE A 173 -9.35 2.12 0.82
CA PHE A 173 -9.17 1.28 -0.37
C PHE A 173 -8.15 0.17 -0.08
N SER A 174 -8.44 -1.09 -0.44
CA SER A 174 -7.48 -2.21 -0.34
C SER A 174 -6.38 -2.12 -1.41
N ALA A 175 -5.59 -1.05 -1.33
CA ALA A 175 -4.66 -0.56 -2.33
C ALA A 175 -3.25 -1.16 -2.13
N SER A 176 -3.17 -2.49 -2.15
CA SER A 176 -1.92 -3.24 -2.06
C SER A 176 -1.08 -2.96 -0.82
N GLY A 177 -1.75 -2.86 0.34
CA GLY A 177 -1.11 -2.56 1.62
C GLY A 177 -0.58 -1.13 1.74
N THR A 178 -0.95 -0.25 0.80
CA THR A 178 -0.49 1.13 0.82
C THR A 178 -1.45 2.15 1.41
N CYS A 179 -2.62 1.68 1.87
CA CYS A 179 -3.62 2.51 2.51
C CYS A 179 -3.36 2.75 4.00
N ILE A 180 -2.49 1.98 4.65
CA ILE A 180 -1.89 2.31 5.94
C ILE A 180 -0.38 2.34 5.79
N THR A 181 0.30 3.18 6.56
CA THR A 181 1.75 3.19 6.63
C THR A 181 2.24 3.61 8.01
N THR A 182 3.38 3.07 8.41
CA THR A 182 4.19 3.60 9.50
C THR A 182 5.49 4.20 8.99
N ALA A 183 5.89 5.34 9.56
CA ALA A 183 7.16 5.97 9.26
C ALA A 183 7.67 6.77 10.47
N ALA A 184 8.91 6.47 10.88
CA ALA A 184 9.59 7.18 11.96
C ALA A 184 8.76 7.28 13.26
N GLY A 185 8.10 6.17 13.63
CA GLY A 185 7.34 6.05 14.87
C GLY A 185 5.94 6.66 14.81
N ARG A 186 5.35 6.79 13.62
CA ARG A 186 4.03 7.42 13.40
C ARG A 186 3.24 6.64 12.38
N TRP A 187 1.93 6.72 12.49
CA TRP A 187 0.98 6.00 11.65
C TRP A 187 0.15 6.94 10.79
N TYR A 188 -0.12 6.51 9.56
CA TYR A 188 -0.96 7.24 8.63
C TYR A 188 -1.90 6.31 7.87
N LEU A 189 -3.12 6.75 7.65
CA LEU A 189 -4.17 6.01 6.96
C LEU A 189 -4.75 6.88 5.84
N ALA A 190 -4.84 6.32 4.64
CA ALA A 190 -5.48 6.92 3.47
C ALA A 190 -6.97 6.57 3.42
N ALA A 191 -7.80 7.56 3.11
CA ALA A 191 -9.25 7.40 3.00
C ALA A 191 -9.83 8.12 1.77
N GLY A 192 -10.95 7.60 1.27
CA GLY A 192 -11.76 8.19 0.22
C GLY A 192 -13.25 7.95 0.44
N GLY A 193 -14.04 7.96 -0.63
CA GLY A 193 -15.51 7.92 -0.53
C GLY A 193 -16.14 9.30 -0.26
N VAL A 194 -15.29 10.31 0.01
CA VAL A 194 -15.66 11.68 0.36
C VAL A 194 -14.75 12.67 -0.34
N ASP A 195 -15.23 13.87 -0.61
CA ASP A 195 -14.49 14.92 -1.31
C ASP A 195 -14.15 16.12 -0.41
N PRO A 196 -12.87 16.49 -0.26
CA PRO A 196 -11.69 15.77 -0.74
C PRO A 196 -11.44 14.48 0.05
N GLY A 197 -10.64 13.57 -0.51
CA GLY A 197 -10.12 12.43 0.23
C GLY A 197 -9.31 12.88 1.45
N ARG A 198 -9.21 12.03 2.48
CA ARG A 198 -8.56 12.37 3.76
C ARG A 198 -7.36 11.47 4.07
N VAL A 199 -6.48 11.98 4.90
CA VAL A 199 -5.43 11.21 5.57
C VAL A 199 -5.63 11.34 7.07
N PHE A 200 -5.68 10.21 7.76
CA PHE A 200 -5.63 10.14 9.21
C PHE A 200 -4.18 9.97 9.66
N ARG A 201 -3.81 10.56 10.79
CA ARG A 201 -2.47 10.48 11.38
C ARG A 201 -2.55 10.17 12.86
N SER A 202 -1.56 9.46 13.38
CA SER A 202 -1.41 9.19 14.80
C SER A 202 0.07 9.05 15.17
N ASP A 203 0.43 9.54 16.36
CA ASP A 203 1.78 9.41 16.90
C ASP A 203 2.01 8.05 17.59
N ASP A 204 0.94 7.38 18.03
CA ASP A 204 1.02 6.16 18.81
C ASP A 204 0.17 5.02 18.26
N GLY A 205 -0.71 5.28 17.30
CA GLY A 205 -1.66 4.32 16.74
C GLY A 205 -2.98 4.25 17.50
N TYR A 206 -3.21 5.09 18.51
CA TYR A 206 -4.39 5.09 19.36
C TYR A 206 -5.18 6.40 19.27
N ASP A 207 -4.50 7.55 19.30
CA ASP A 207 -5.13 8.87 19.13
C ASP A 207 -4.92 9.37 17.70
N TRP A 208 -6.01 9.58 16.97
CA TRP A 208 -5.99 9.88 15.54
C TRP A 208 -6.67 11.19 15.20
N ASP A 209 -5.99 11.99 14.38
CA ASP A 209 -6.54 13.17 13.73
C ASP A 209 -6.73 12.94 12.24
N ALA A 210 -7.72 13.60 11.63
CA ALA A 210 -7.93 13.57 10.18
C ALA A 210 -7.60 14.92 9.53
N SER A 211 -7.00 14.87 8.34
CA SER A 211 -6.71 16.03 7.48
C SER A 211 -7.19 15.78 6.05
N ASN A 212 -7.68 16.84 5.40
CA ASN A 212 -8.01 16.79 3.97
C ASN A 212 -6.72 16.70 3.14
N ALA A 213 -6.67 15.79 2.17
CA ALA A 213 -5.46 15.45 1.41
C ALA A 213 -5.27 16.26 0.13
N SER A 214 -6.11 17.27 -0.14
CA SER A 214 -6.14 18.04 -1.40
C SER A 214 -6.32 17.21 -2.69
N ILE A 215 -6.58 15.91 -2.55
CA ILE A 215 -6.90 14.96 -3.61
C ILE A 215 -8.41 14.91 -3.79
N THR A 216 -8.89 15.01 -5.02
CA THR A 216 -10.32 14.92 -5.35
C THR A 216 -10.86 13.57 -4.91
N GLY A 217 -11.97 13.60 -4.18
CA GLY A 217 -12.70 12.41 -3.81
C GLY A 217 -14.01 12.24 -4.57
N SER A 218 -14.56 11.05 -4.46
CA SER A 218 -15.88 10.65 -4.97
C SER A 218 -16.30 9.39 -4.22
N GLU A 219 -17.47 8.82 -4.51
CA GLU A 219 -17.86 7.50 -3.98
C GLU A 219 -16.83 6.40 -4.34
N ALA A 220 -16.12 6.55 -5.46
CA ALA A 220 -15.09 5.61 -5.92
C ALA A 220 -13.67 6.19 -5.89
N GLY A 221 -13.49 7.33 -5.19
CA GLY A 221 -12.27 8.12 -5.29
C GLY A 221 -11.83 8.75 -3.98
N GLY A 222 -10.58 9.19 -3.97
CA GLY A 222 -9.93 9.78 -2.80
C GLY A 222 -8.48 9.37 -2.72
N VAL A 223 -7.97 9.21 -1.50
CA VAL A 223 -6.58 8.78 -1.27
C VAL A 223 -6.51 7.26 -1.21
N PHE A 224 -5.69 6.66 -2.07
CA PHE A 224 -5.48 5.20 -2.09
C PHE A 224 -4.19 4.81 -1.39
N SER A 225 -3.19 5.68 -1.51
CA SER A 225 -1.85 5.40 -1.02
C SER A 225 -1.29 6.61 -0.30
N VAL A 226 -0.74 6.38 0.89
CA VAL A 226 -0.01 7.38 1.66
C VAL A 226 1.33 6.79 2.09
N ARG A 227 2.40 7.56 1.89
CA ARG A 227 3.77 7.16 2.26
C ARG A 227 4.57 8.33 2.81
N PHE A 228 5.20 8.10 3.94
CA PHE A 228 6.16 9.01 4.54
C PHE A 228 7.56 8.39 4.49
N ARG A 229 8.59 9.21 4.26
CA ARG A 229 10.00 8.75 4.30
C ARG A 229 10.71 9.15 5.59
N ASP A 230 10.13 10.09 6.31
CA ASP A 230 10.57 10.65 7.57
C ASP A 230 9.32 11.26 8.23
N THR A 231 9.46 11.80 9.44
CA THR A 231 8.29 12.31 10.18
C THR A 231 7.53 13.42 9.43
N LYS A 232 8.17 14.14 8.50
CA LYS A 232 7.60 15.36 7.91
C LYS A 232 7.17 15.18 6.46
N ASN A 233 7.95 14.46 5.67
CA ASN A 233 7.82 14.45 4.22
C ASN A 233 6.93 13.27 3.78
N GLY A 234 5.68 13.59 3.45
CA GLY A 234 4.67 12.65 2.98
C GLY A 234 4.30 12.88 1.52
N VAL A 235 3.98 11.80 0.82
CA VAL A 235 3.30 11.81 -0.48
C VAL A 235 2.02 10.99 -0.38
N ALA A 236 0.99 11.47 -1.05
CA ALA A 236 -0.28 10.80 -1.19
C ALA A 236 -0.67 10.76 -2.67
N VAL A 237 -1.18 9.62 -3.12
CA VAL A 237 -1.72 9.46 -4.47
C VAL A 237 -3.08 8.77 -4.43
N GLY A 238 -3.87 9.00 -5.46
CA GLY A 238 -5.18 8.41 -5.60
C GLY A 238 -5.85 8.82 -6.91
N GLY A 239 -7.07 9.32 -6.80
CA GLY A 239 -7.96 9.60 -7.93
C GLY A 239 -9.26 8.81 -7.81
N ASP A 240 -9.90 8.50 -8.92
CA ASP A 240 -11.14 7.72 -8.98
C ASP A 240 -10.90 6.47 -9.84
N PHE A 241 -11.09 5.27 -9.27
CA PHE A 241 -10.81 4.03 -9.99
C PHE A 241 -11.79 3.78 -11.15
N THR A 242 -12.95 4.45 -11.18
CA THR A 242 -13.91 4.40 -12.29
C THR A 242 -13.52 5.34 -13.44
N VAL A 243 -12.59 6.28 -13.18
CA VAL A 243 -12.01 7.20 -14.17
C VAL A 243 -10.48 7.01 -14.23
N PRO A 244 -10.00 5.87 -14.76
CA PRO A 244 -8.59 5.47 -14.64
C PRO A 244 -7.59 6.41 -15.35
N GLN A 245 -8.05 7.20 -16.33
CA GLN A 245 -7.26 8.24 -16.99
C GLN A 245 -7.35 9.62 -16.31
N GLY A 246 -8.11 9.74 -15.21
CA GLY A 246 -8.23 10.97 -14.44
C GLY A 246 -6.88 11.45 -13.90
N ALA A 247 -6.43 12.61 -14.37
CA ALA A 247 -5.06 13.11 -14.17
C ALA A 247 -5.03 14.50 -13.51
N GLU A 248 -6.09 14.84 -12.76
CA GLU A 248 -6.20 16.12 -12.06
C GLU A 248 -6.43 15.86 -10.57
N ARG A 249 -5.71 16.61 -9.72
CA ARG A 249 -5.84 16.55 -8.25
C ARG A 249 -5.83 15.11 -7.70
N ASN A 250 -4.97 14.27 -8.26
CA ASN A 250 -4.80 12.85 -7.90
C ASN A 250 -3.49 12.59 -7.13
N ALA A 251 -2.76 13.65 -6.75
CA ALA A 251 -1.57 13.58 -5.93
C ALA A 251 -1.40 14.84 -5.06
N ALA A 252 -0.85 14.64 -3.87
CA ALA A 252 -0.51 15.70 -2.93
C ALA A 252 0.73 15.34 -2.11
N TRP A 253 1.32 16.35 -1.47
CA TRP A 253 2.50 16.21 -0.61
C TRP A 253 2.33 17.01 0.69
N SER A 254 3.00 16.55 1.74
CA SER A 254 3.04 17.19 3.06
C SER A 254 4.49 17.39 3.52
N LYS A 255 4.71 18.41 4.35
CA LYS A 255 6.00 18.72 5.02
C LYS A 255 5.86 18.94 6.53
N ASP A 256 4.69 18.63 7.07
CA ASP A 256 4.26 18.97 8.42
C ASP A 256 3.54 17.79 9.08
N GLU A 257 4.10 16.58 8.93
CA GLU A 257 3.61 15.36 9.59
C GLU A 257 2.18 14.99 9.14
N GLY A 258 1.79 15.37 7.92
CA GLY A 258 0.44 15.11 7.41
C GLY A 258 -0.65 16.01 7.99
N GLN A 259 -0.28 17.08 8.73
CA GLN A 259 -1.23 18.06 9.23
C GLN A 259 -1.89 18.80 8.06
N THR A 260 -1.11 19.23 7.06
CA THR A 260 -1.61 19.85 5.83
C THR A 260 -1.07 19.17 4.57
N TRP A 261 -1.87 19.26 3.50
CA TRP A 261 -1.55 18.64 2.22
C TRP A 261 -1.67 19.66 1.09
N THR A 262 -0.60 19.78 0.30
CA THR A 262 -0.55 20.63 -0.89
C THR A 262 -0.70 19.76 -2.13
N ALA A 263 -1.62 20.10 -3.03
CA ALA A 263 -1.75 19.40 -4.32
C ALA A 263 -0.44 19.49 -5.11
N ALA A 264 -0.15 18.46 -5.91
CA ALA A 264 0.96 18.51 -6.85
C ALA A 264 0.74 19.63 -7.90
N GLU A 265 1.83 20.20 -8.40
CA GLU A 265 1.84 21.18 -9.49
C GLU A 265 1.75 20.48 -10.86
N THR A 266 2.33 19.28 -10.95
CA THR A 266 2.16 18.37 -12.09
C THR A 266 1.75 17.01 -11.55
N PHE A 267 0.62 16.50 -12.03
CA PHE A 267 -0.03 15.30 -11.55
C PHE A 267 0.47 14.03 -12.25
N PRO A 268 0.40 12.86 -11.60
CA PRO A 268 0.45 11.58 -12.30
C PRO A 268 -0.57 11.53 -13.44
N ARG A 269 -0.22 10.86 -14.55
CA ARG A 269 -1.02 10.83 -15.79
C ARG A 269 -2.33 10.03 -15.72
N GLY A 270 -2.78 9.66 -14.53
CA GLY A 270 -3.99 8.88 -14.30
C GLY A 270 -4.12 8.53 -12.82
N TYR A 271 -5.20 7.84 -12.48
CA TYR A 271 -5.36 7.27 -11.13
C TYR A 271 -4.16 6.38 -10.77
N ARG A 272 -3.63 6.55 -9.56
CA ARG A 272 -2.54 5.73 -9.02
C ARG A 272 -2.99 5.06 -7.73
N SER A 273 -2.87 3.73 -7.71
CA SER A 273 -3.29 2.89 -6.58
C SER A 273 -2.22 2.81 -5.49
N ALA A 274 -0.94 2.95 -5.85
CA ALA A 274 0.15 2.80 -4.89
C ALA A 274 1.28 3.79 -5.17
N THR A 275 1.97 4.20 -4.11
CA THR A 275 3.25 4.91 -4.18
C THR A 275 4.28 4.32 -3.22
N ALA A 276 5.55 4.49 -3.54
CA ALA A 276 6.68 4.10 -2.68
C ALA A 276 7.85 5.07 -2.86
N TRP A 277 8.52 5.39 -1.77
CA TRP A 277 9.80 6.10 -1.79
C TRP A 277 10.91 5.18 -2.31
N VAL A 278 11.82 5.71 -3.12
CA VAL A 278 12.96 4.95 -3.63
C VAL A 278 14.08 4.97 -2.59
N GLY A 279 14.41 3.79 -2.06
CA GLY A 279 15.46 3.62 -1.05
C GLY A 279 16.80 4.23 -1.49
N GLY A 280 17.45 4.96 -0.57
CA GLY A 280 18.74 5.61 -0.80
C GLY A 280 18.67 6.91 -1.63
N LEU A 281 17.50 7.31 -2.14
CA LEU A 281 17.34 8.56 -2.88
C LEU A 281 16.45 9.55 -2.11
N CYS A 282 16.93 10.77 -1.95
CA CYS A 282 16.13 11.84 -1.39
C CYS A 282 15.11 12.35 -2.44
N ASN A 283 13.87 12.58 -2.02
CA ASN A 283 12.80 13.17 -2.84
C ASN A 283 12.35 12.34 -4.04
N VAL A 284 12.78 11.09 -4.18
CA VAL A 284 12.37 10.22 -5.28
C VAL A 284 11.30 9.24 -4.81
N ALA A 285 10.12 9.29 -5.44
CA ALA A 285 9.07 8.29 -5.24
C ALA A 285 8.50 7.87 -6.60
N VAL A 286 7.98 6.64 -6.64
CA VAL A 286 7.28 6.08 -7.80
C VAL A 286 5.82 5.93 -7.43
N ALA A 287 4.93 6.18 -8.38
CA ALA A 287 3.51 5.90 -8.27
C ALA A 287 3.08 5.01 -9.44
N VAL A 288 2.21 4.05 -9.14
CA VAL A 288 1.77 3.02 -10.09
C VAL A 288 0.25 2.92 -10.11
N GLY A 289 -0.29 2.54 -11.27
CA GLY A 289 -1.71 2.25 -11.43
C GLY A 289 -2.01 1.63 -12.79
N PRO A 290 -3.30 1.35 -13.07
CA PRO A 290 -3.72 0.61 -14.26
C PRO A 290 -3.34 1.27 -15.60
N THR A 291 -3.07 2.57 -15.58
CA THR A 291 -2.75 3.38 -16.77
C THR A 291 -1.28 3.77 -16.88
N GLY A 292 -0.42 3.22 -16.02
CA GLY A 292 1.02 3.43 -16.11
C GLY A 292 1.69 3.77 -14.79
N SER A 293 2.93 4.24 -14.91
CA SER A 293 3.76 4.67 -13.79
C SER A 293 4.32 6.07 -13.99
N ASP A 294 4.48 6.76 -12.87
CA ASP A 294 5.02 8.11 -12.78
C ASP A 294 6.07 8.17 -11.67
N VAL A 295 7.02 9.07 -11.83
CA VAL A 295 8.10 9.32 -10.87
C VAL A 295 8.06 10.78 -10.44
N THR A 296 8.32 11.03 -9.17
CA THR A 296 8.69 12.35 -8.67
C THR A 296 10.16 12.33 -8.26
N VAL A 297 10.85 13.45 -8.41
CA VAL A 297 12.24 13.65 -7.93
C VAL A 297 12.35 14.87 -6.99
N ASP A 298 11.22 15.47 -6.65
CA ASP A 298 11.12 16.69 -5.83
C ASP A 298 10.16 16.52 -4.64
N GLY A 299 9.84 15.28 -4.29
CA GLY A 299 9.04 14.93 -3.11
C GLY A 299 7.54 15.07 -3.33
N GLY A 300 7.08 14.77 -4.54
CA GLY A 300 5.67 14.73 -4.91
C GLY A 300 5.09 16.05 -5.41
N ARG A 301 5.93 17.09 -5.59
CA ARG A 301 5.49 18.39 -6.12
C ARG A 301 5.21 18.30 -7.61
N THR A 302 6.08 17.61 -8.34
CA THR A 302 5.88 17.32 -9.76
C THR A 302 6.05 15.82 -10.01
N TRP A 303 5.21 15.30 -10.91
CA TRP A 303 5.23 13.92 -11.36
C TRP A 303 5.48 13.85 -12.86
N THR A 304 6.33 12.93 -13.27
CA THR A 304 6.65 12.67 -14.69
C THR A 304 6.37 11.22 -15.01
N GLY A 305 5.58 11.01 -16.05
CA GLY A 305 5.32 9.69 -16.58
C GLY A 305 6.54 9.04 -17.21
N PHE A 306 6.77 7.75 -16.92
CA PHE A 306 7.84 7.00 -17.56
C PHE A 306 7.41 5.67 -18.17
N ASP A 307 6.24 5.14 -17.80
CA ASP A 307 5.72 3.89 -18.37
C ASP A 307 4.20 3.97 -18.58
N GLY A 308 3.71 3.42 -19.69
CA GLY A 308 2.28 3.40 -20.03
C GLY A 308 1.62 2.03 -19.85
N GLY A 309 2.37 1.03 -19.39
CA GLY A 309 1.87 -0.32 -19.12
C GLY A 309 1.10 -0.33 -17.80
N GLY A 310 -0.09 -0.94 -17.83
CA GLY A 310 -0.80 -1.29 -16.60
C GLY A 310 -0.09 -2.45 -15.90
N ILE A 311 0.14 -2.30 -14.60
CA ILE A 311 0.57 -3.35 -13.67
C ILE A 311 -0.60 -3.77 -12.80
#